data_AF-A0A2D5PF50-F1
#
_entry.id   AF-A0A2D5PF50-F1
#
_cell.length_a   1.000
_cell.length_b   1.000
_cell.length_c   1.000
_cell.angle_alpha   90.00
_cell.angle_beta   90.00
_cell.angle_gamma   90.00
#
_symmetry.space_group_name_H-M   'P 1'
#
loop_
_entity.id
_entity.type
_entity.pdbx_description
1 polymer ?
#
loop_
_entity_poly.entity_id
_entity_poly.type
_entity_poly.pdbx_seq_one_letter_code
_entity_poly.pdbx_strand_id
1 'polypeptide(L)'
;MLILLPAVVVTACGGGGGSGSSSSGGGAARSNTAHFVFDCDLNGANGQLDMDVEIVSDYGITWGGGSNPDITGVIGTGSYTLYTYGQLVSNTAYYTFTGENNFADFVDHYYNERFRVQWQETQDSLIMIVNPFGPGPTQHSCQLTDSYYN
;
A
#
# COMPACT_ATOMS: atom_id res chain seq x y z
N MET A 1 -28.81 30.96 56.09
CA MET A 1 -28.64 32.44 56.13
C MET A 1 -27.51 32.79 55.16
N LEU A 2 -27.81 33.67 54.19
CA LEU A 2 -26.94 34.39 53.23
C LEU A 2 -26.01 33.51 52.34
N ILE A 3 -26.24 33.35 51.03
CA ILE A 3 -26.10 34.31 49.91
C ILE A 3 -24.78 35.07 49.95
N LEU A 4 -23.89 34.79 48.97
CA LEU A 4 -23.20 35.80 48.15
C LEU A 4 -22.41 35.13 47.00
N LEU A 5 -22.88 35.40 45.77
CA LEU A 5 -22.07 35.40 44.55
C LEU A 5 -21.01 36.51 44.65
N PRO A 6 -19.89 36.38 43.91
CA PRO A 6 -19.41 37.51 43.15
C PRO A 6 -19.14 37.18 41.68
N ALA A 7 -19.32 38.24 40.89
CA ALA A 7 -19.31 38.31 39.45
C ALA A 7 -17.90 38.29 38.84
N VAL A 8 -17.84 37.72 37.63
CA VAL A 8 -17.21 38.23 36.39
C VAL A 8 -15.86 38.96 36.50
N VAL A 9 -14.84 38.38 35.86
CA VAL A 9 -13.91 39.13 35.00
C VAL A 9 -13.71 38.33 33.71
N VAL A 10 -14.06 38.95 32.58
CA VAL A 10 -13.74 38.48 31.23
C VAL A 10 -12.29 38.86 30.95
N THR A 11 -11.39 37.88 30.90
CA THR A 11 -10.02 38.13 30.42
C THR A 11 -10.00 37.98 28.91
N ALA A 12 -9.86 39.11 28.23
CA ALA A 12 -9.49 39.19 26.83
C ALA A 12 -8.06 38.66 26.65
N CYS A 13 -7.89 37.51 26.01
CA CYS A 13 -6.59 37.08 25.48
C CYS A 13 -6.44 37.61 24.05
N GLY A 14 -5.82 38.78 23.93
CA GLY A 14 -5.21 39.24 22.69
C GLY A 14 -3.75 38.79 22.63
N GLY A 15 -3.41 38.07 21.55
CA GLY A 15 -2.13 38.12 20.83
C GLY A 15 -0.82 37.76 21.55
N GLY A 16 -0.12 36.73 21.03
CA GLY A 16 1.33 36.58 21.21
C GLY A 16 1.80 35.14 21.08
N GLY A 17 2.63 34.87 20.07
CA GLY A 17 3.13 33.54 19.73
C GLY A 17 4.10 32.90 20.73
N GLY A 18 4.50 31.67 20.39
CA GLY A 18 5.42 30.84 21.16
C GLY A 18 4.78 29.48 21.43
N SER A 19 4.90 28.53 20.49
CA SER A 19 5.92 27.47 20.58
C SER A 19 5.74 26.61 21.82
N GLY A 20 5.03 25.49 21.66
CA GLY A 20 4.89 24.51 22.73
C GLY A 20 3.78 23.50 22.51
N SER A 21 3.59 23.02 21.27
CA SER A 21 2.80 21.82 21.03
C SER A 21 3.57 20.62 21.59
N SER A 22 3.43 20.37 22.89
CA SER A 22 3.81 19.11 23.50
C SER A 22 2.76 18.06 23.09
N SER A 23 2.89 17.55 21.87
CA SER A 23 2.22 16.33 21.44
C SER A 23 2.88 15.14 22.13
N SER A 24 2.24 14.73 23.21
CA SER A 24 2.40 13.42 23.86
C SER A 24 2.43 12.32 22.79
N GLY A 25 3.48 11.50 22.80
CA GLY A 25 3.80 10.55 21.75
C GLY A 25 2.67 9.56 21.44
N GLY A 26 2.16 9.65 20.22
CA GLY A 26 1.69 8.51 19.45
C GLY A 26 2.71 8.25 18.36
N GLY A 27 3.27 7.04 18.28
CA GLY A 27 4.06 6.64 17.12
C GLY A 27 3.15 6.75 15.89
N ALA A 28 3.32 7.80 15.10
CA ALA A 28 2.58 7.91 13.85
C ALA A 28 3.02 6.75 12.96
N ALA A 29 2.06 5.93 12.53
CA ALA A 29 2.30 4.92 11.51
C ALA A 29 3.01 5.60 10.35
N ARG A 30 4.16 5.06 9.96
CA ARG A 30 4.92 5.55 8.82
C ARG A 30 4.47 4.75 7.62
N SER A 31 4.02 5.45 6.58
CA SER A 31 3.80 4.85 5.28
C SER A 31 4.89 5.26 4.31
N ASN A 32 5.21 4.33 3.41
CA ASN A 32 6.12 4.57 2.29
C ASN A 32 5.48 3.96 1.05
N THR A 33 5.49 4.69 -0.06
CA THR A 33 4.83 4.28 -1.31
C THR A 33 5.85 4.07 -2.42
N ALA A 34 5.60 3.03 -3.21
CA ALA A 34 6.33 2.74 -4.43
C ALA A 34 5.34 2.41 -5.54
N HIS A 35 5.77 2.63 -6.76
CA HIS A 35 5.02 2.27 -7.95
C HIS A 35 5.88 1.37 -8.82
N PHE A 36 5.26 0.35 -9.36
CA PHE A 36 5.88 -0.66 -10.21
C PHE A 36 5.04 -0.87 -11.47
N VAL A 37 5.74 -0.95 -12.59
CA VAL A 37 5.15 -1.34 -13.87
C VAL A 37 5.77 -2.68 -14.27
N PHE A 38 4.92 -3.65 -14.61
CA PHE A 38 5.33 -4.95 -15.09
C PHE A 38 4.70 -5.28 -16.44
N ASP A 39 5.44 -6.03 -17.26
CA ASP A 39 4.92 -6.71 -18.44
C ASP A 39 4.60 -8.17 -18.07
N CYS A 40 3.33 -8.53 -18.12
CA CYS A 40 2.79 -9.84 -17.76
C CYS A 40 2.43 -10.67 -19.00
N ASP A 41 2.83 -11.95 -18.98
CA ASP A 41 2.40 -12.94 -19.96
C ASP A 41 1.10 -13.63 -19.51
N LEU A 42 -0.03 -13.20 -20.09
CA LEU A 42 -1.37 -13.73 -19.84
C LEU A 42 -1.69 -14.90 -20.78
N ASN A 43 -0.85 -15.95 -20.78
CA ASN A 43 -0.96 -17.12 -21.67
C ASN A 43 -0.81 -16.77 -23.18
N GLY A 44 0.19 -15.96 -23.52
CA GLY A 44 0.49 -15.51 -24.87
C GLY A 44 -0.10 -14.15 -25.23
N ALA A 45 -0.88 -13.54 -24.33
CA ALA A 45 -1.34 -12.16 -24.45
C ALA A 45 -0.50 -11.26 -23.55
N ASN A 46 0.11 -10.22 -24.12
CA ASN A 46 0.83 -9.22 -23.32
C ASN A 46 -0.15 -8.36 -22.52
N GLY A 47 0.07 -8.24 -21.22
CA GLY A 47 -0.65 -7.35 -20.34
C GLY A 47 0.32 -6.45 -19.58
N GLN A 48 -0.03 -5.18 -19.42
CA GLN A 48 0.71 -4.24 -18.59
C GLN A 48 0.04 -4.17 -17.21
N LEU A 49 0.80 -4.49 -16.18
CA LEU A 49 0.40 -4.39 -14.78
C LEU A 49 1.01 -3.11 -14.21
N ASP A 50 0.15 -2.23 -13.74
CA ASP A 50 0.49 -0.99 -13.06
C ASP A 50 0.07 -1.17 -11.60
N MET A 51 1.05 -1.15 -10.68
CA MET A 51 0.89 -1.51 -9.28
C MET A 51 1.51 -0.45 -8.38
N ASP A 52 0.68 0.17 -7.56
CA ASP A 52 1.12 0.93 -6.40
C ASP A 52 1.17 0.04 -5.17
N VAL A 53 2.23 0.21 -4.38
CA VAL A 53 2.47 -0.50 -3.13
C VAL A 53 2.66 0.52 -2.02
N GLU A 54 1.88 0.38 -0.96
CA GLU A 54 2.03 1.14 0.28
C GLU A 54 2.44 0.18 1.40
N ILE A 55 3.58 0.44 2.02
CA ILE A 55 3.99 -0.27 3.23
C ILE A 55 3.65 0.61 4.42
N VAL A 56 2.82 0.09 5.34
CA VAL A 56 2.49 0.76 6.60
C VAL A 56 3.15 0.00 7.74
N SER A 57 3.94 0.70 8.56
CA SER A 57 4.48 0.12 9.79
C SER A 57 4.59 1.14 10.91
N ASP A 58 4.76 0.64 12.13
CA ASP A 58 4.99 1.46 13.32
C ASP A 58 6.43 2.01 13.41
N TYR A 59 7.33 1.59 12.50
CA TYR A 59 8.76 1.92 12.51
C TYR A 59 9.21 2.60 11.21
N GLY A 60 10.46 3.08 11.16
CA GLY A 60 11.03 3.69 9.95
C GLY A 60 11.27 2.66 8.85
N ILE A 61 10.49 2.73 7.77
CA ILE A 61 10.65 1.89 6.57
C ILE A 61 11.54 2.66 5.58
N THR A 62 12.58 1.99 5.09
CA THR A 62 13.37 2.45 3.94
C THR A 62 13.35 1.37 2.89
N TRP A 63 13.04 1.71 1.63
CA TRP A 63 13.21 0.79 0.52
C TRP A 63 14.68 0.38 0.42
N GLY A 64 14.94 -0.92 0.25
CA GLY A 64 16.30 -1.42 0.04
C GLY A 64 16.89 -0.85 -1.23
N GLY A 65 18.22 -0.65 -1.25
CA GLY A 65 18.91 -0.25 -2.46
C GLY A 65 18.97 -1.39 -3.47
N GLY A 66 18.24 -1.28 -4.58
CA GLY A 66 18.23 -2.27 -5.67
C GLY A 66 17.26 -1.88 -6.79
N SER A 67 17.42 -2.50 -7.97
CA SER A 67 16.46 -2.37 -9.09
C SER A 67 15.13 -3.06 -8.81
N ASN A 68 15.15 -4.04 -7.90
CA ASN A 68 13.97 -4.58 -7.25
C ASN A 68 14.17 -4.30 -5.75
N PRO A 69 13.31 -3.50 -5.10
CA PRO A 69 13.52 -3.09 -3.74
C PRO A 69 13.19 -4.27 -2.82
N ASP A 70 14.19 -5.11 -2.54
CA ASP A 70 14.12 -5.98 -1.39
C ASP A 70 13.80 -5.08 -0.18
N ILE A 71 12.71 -5.36 0.53
CA ILE A 71 12.27 -4.59 1.71
C ILE A 71 13.29 -4.86 2.82
N THR A 72 14.46 -4.22 2.70
CA THR A 72 15.63 -4.41 3.56
C THR A 72 15.84 -3.17 4.39
N GLY A 73 14.92 -3.00 5.33
CA GLY A 73 15.00 -2.01 6.41
C GLY A 73 13.80 -2.26 7.30
N VAL A 74 13.88 -3.05 8.38
CA VAL A 74 14.85 -3.05 9.46
C VAL A 74 14.88 -4.46 10.07
N ILE A 75 16.06 -4.99 10.43
CA ILE A 75 16.13 -6.19 11.28
C ILE A 75 15.48 -5.87 12.63
N GLY A 76 14.31 -6.46 12.88
CA GLY A 76 13.77 -6.61 14.24
C GLY A 76 12.27 -6.36 14.39
N THR A 77 11.51 -7.43 14.62
CA THR A 77 10.37 -7.48 15.57
C THR A 77 8.94 -7.10 15.15
N GLY A 78 8.61 -7.03 13.85
CA GLY A 78 7.24 -7.35 13.39
C GLY A 78 6.29 -6.21 13.04
N SER A 79 5.24 -6.61 12.31
CA SER A 79 4.04 -5.88 11.90
C SER A 79 4.24 -4.72 10.91
N TYR A 80 4.67 -5.01 9.69
CA TYR A 80 4.31 -4.17 8.54
C TYR A 80 3.15 -4.81 7.80
N THR A 81 2.23 -3.98 7.30
CA THR A 81 1.18 -4.39 6.36
C THR A 81 1.50 -3.79 5.01
N LEU A 82 1.49 -4.62 3.97
CA LEU A 82 1.69 -4.21 2.60
C LEU A 82 0.31 -4.09 1.94
N TYR A 83 -0.02 -2.93 1.40
CA TYR A 83 -1.23 -2.72 0.62
C TYR A 83 -0.82 -2.55 -0.84
N THR A 84 -1.46 -3.31 -1.73
CA THR A 84 -1.25 -3.17 -3.18
C THR A 84 -2.53 -2.69 -3.82
N TYR A 85 -2.45 -1.79 -4.80
CA TYR A 85 -3.59 -1.46 -5.64
C TYR A 85 -3.11 -1.10 -7.04
N GLY A 86 -4.00 -1.21 -8.02
CA GLY A 86 -3.62 -0.89 -9.39
C GLY A 86 -4.53 -1.51 -10.43
N GLN A 87 -3.98 -1.69 -11.62
CA GLN A 87 -4.70 -2.20 -12.78
C GLN A 87 -3.83 -3.13 -13.63
N LEU A 88 -4.48 -4.08 -14.29
CA LEU A 88 -3.88 -4.94 -15.31
C LEU A 88 -4.65 -4.73 -16.61
N VAL A 89 -3.96 -4.20 -17.61
CA VAL A 89 -4.54 -3.86 -18.92
C VAL A 89 -3.89 -4.73 -19.99
N SER A 90 -4.69 -5.36 -20.83
CA SER A 90 -4.24 -6.05 -22.04
C SER A 90 -5.15 -5.69 -23.22
N ASN A 91 -4.81 -6.17 -24.41
CA ASN A 91 -5.67 -5.97 -25.59
C ASN A 91 -7.07 -6.56 -25.45
N THR A 92 -7.26 -7.53 -24.55
CA THR A 92 -8.50 -8.31 -24.41
C THR A 92 -9.11 -8.25 -23.03
N ALA A 93 -8.46 -7.60 -22.07
CA ALA A 93 -8.91 -7.60 -20.69
C ALA A 93 -8.47 -6.35 -19.94
N TYR A 94 -9.30 -5.94 -19.00
CA TYR A 94 -9.07 -4.79 -18.14
C TYR A 94 -9.53 -5.15 -16.73
N TYR A 95 -8.58 -5.13 -15.81
CA TYR A 95 -8.81 -5.44 -14.42
C TYR A 95 -8.33 -4.31 -13.53
N THR A 96 -9.04 -4.09 -12.42
CA THR A 96 -8.52 -3.32 -11.29
C THR A 96 -8.43 -4.22 -10.09
N PHE A 97 -7.45 -3.97 -9.21
CA PHE A 97 -7.26 -4.77 -8.02
C PHE A 97 -6.92 -3.95 -6.79
N THR A 98 -7.23 -4.53 -5.66
CA THR A 98 -6.78 -4.09 -4.34
C THR A 98 -6.33 -5.32 -3.57
N GLY A 99 -5.26 -5.21 -2.81
CA GLY A 99 -4.64 -6.33 -2.13
C GLY A 99 -3.98 -5.94 -0.83
N GLU A 100 -3.73 -6.97 -0.04
CA GLU A 100 -3.06 -6.90 1.24
C GLU A 100 -2.08 -8.07 1.34
N ASN A 101 -0.84 -7.76 1.75
CA ASN A 101 0.28 -8.68 1.81
C ASN A 101 0.47 -9.37 0.45
N ASN A 102 0.41 -10.69 0.43
CA ASN A 102 0.70 -11.48 -0.76
C ASN A 102 -0.57 -11.78 -1.58
N PHE A 103 -1.71 -11.15 -1.30
CA PHE A 103 -2.97 -11.44 -1.97
C PHE A 103 -3.64 -10.18 -2.50
N ALA A 104 -4.28 -10.28 -3.66
CA ALA A 104 -5.08 -9.21 -4.24
C ALA A 104 -6.39 -9.74 -4.79
N ASP A 105 -7.45 -8.96 -4.66
CA ASP A 105 -8.75 -9.24 -5.26
C ASP A 105 -8.91 -8.39 -6.52
N PHE A 106 -9.09 -9.07 -7.65
CA PHE A 106 -9.25 -8.47 -8.97
C PHE A 106 -10.72 -8.35 -9.32
N VAL A 107 -11.04 -7.30 -10.08
CA VAL A 107 -12.35 -7.07 -10.69
C VAL A 107 -12.16 -6.97 -12.19
N ASP A 108 -12.80 -7.86 -12.94
CA ASP A 108 -12.90 -7.80 -14.40
C ASP A 108 -13.97 -6.79 -14.82
N HIS A 109 -13.58 -5.77 -15.58
CA HIS A 109 -14.52 -4.73 -16.03
C HIS A 109 -15.34 -5.13 -17.26
N TYR A 110 -14.97 -6.18 -17.97
CA TYR A 110 -15.75 -6.72 -19.10
C TYR A 110 -16.85 -7.65 -18.62
N TYR A 111 -16.52 -8.59 -17.73
CA TYR A 111 -17.46 -9.62 -17.27
C TYR A 111 -18.02 -9.38 -15.86
N ASN A 112 -17.54 -8.36 -15.13
CA ASN A 112 -17.88 -8.07 -13.73
C ASN A 112 -17.59 -9.24 -12.79
N GLU A 113 -16.62 -10.08 -13.16
CA GLU A 113 -16.18 -11.21 -12.36
C GLU A 113 -15.12 -10.78 -11.35
N ARG A 114 -15.04 -11.51 -10.25
CA ARG A 114 -14.04 -11.30 -9.20
C ARG A 114 -13.24 -12.57 -9.01
N PHE A 115 -11.93 -12.42 -8.91
CA PHE A 115 -11.03 -13.53 -8.63
C PHE A 115 -9.91 -13.05 -7.70
N ARG A 116 -9.31 -14.01 -7.00
CA ARG A 116 -8.21 -13.74 -6.09
C ARG A 116 -6.90 -14.12 -6.75
N VAL A 117 -5.91 -13.27 -6.56
CA VAL A 117 -4.52 -13.47 -6.96
C VAL A 117 -3.66 -13.63 -5.73
N GLN A 118 -2.67 -14.50 -5.81
CA GLN A 118 -1.52 -14.50 -4.91
C GLN A 118 -0.28 -14.02 -5.66
N TRP A 119 0.43 -13.08 -5.04
CA TRP A 119 1.73 -12.60 -5.46
C TRP A 119 2.81 -13.53 -4.92
N GLN A 120 3.71 -13.95 -5.81
CA GLN A 120 4.94 -14.62 -5.43
C GLN A 120 6.11 -13.86 -6.06
N GLU A 121 6.79 -13.08 -5.23
CA GLU A 121 7.97 -12.34 -5.63
C GLU A 121 9.15 -13.27 -5.91
N THR A 122 9.95 -12.90 -6.90
CA THR A 122 11.26 -13.48 -7.22
C THR A 122 12.24 -12.33 -7.47
N GLN A 123 13.53 -12.62 -7.64
CA GLN A 123 14.60 -11.61 -7.68
C GLN A 123 14.31 -10.38 -8.57
N ASP A 124 13.81 -10.58 -9.80
CA ASP A 124 13.50 -9.48 -10.74
C ASP A 124 12.12 -9.64 -11.41
N SER A 125 11.26 -10.51 -10.87
CA SER A 125 9.96 -10.80 -11.48
C SER A 125 8.90 -11.15 -10.45
N LEU A 126 7.65 -10.96 -10.84
CA LEU A 126 6.48 -11.25 -10.04
C LEU A 126 5.73 -12.40 -10.70
N ILE A 127 5.49 -13.48 -9.95
CA ILE A 127 4.59 -14.55 -10.38
C ILE A 127 3.20 -14.23 -9.83
N MET A 128 2.25 -14.09 -10.75
CA MET A 128 0.83 -13.90 -10.46
C MET A 128 0.12 -15.25 -10.50
N ILE A 129 -0.33 -15.73 -9.35
CA ILE A 129 -1.09 -16.99 -9.23
C ILE A 129 -2.58 -16.67 -9.10
N VAL A 130 -3.35 -16.95 -10.15
CA VAL A 130 -4.79 -16.69 -10.21
C VAL A 130 -5.55 -17.87 -9.59
N ASN A 131 -6.55 -17.57 -8.76
CA ASN A 131 -7.37 -18.53 -8.02
C ASN A 131 -6.55 -19.55 -7.20
N PRO A 132 -5.65 -19.08 -6.30
CA PRO A 132 -4.67 -19.94 -5.62
C PRO A 132 -5.30 -21.04 -4.73
N PHE A 133 -6.55 -20.85 -4.29
CA PHE A 133 -7.30 -21.80 -3.46
C PHE A 133 -8.41 -22.55 -4.23
N GLY A 134 -8.56 -22.27 -5.53
CA GLY A 134 -9.59 -22.87 -6.37
C GLY A 134 -9.09 -24.06 -7.21
N PRO A 135 -9.99 -24.78 -7.89
CA PRO A 135 -9.58 -25.76 -8.88
C PRO A 135 -8.92 -25.08 -10.09
N GLY A 136 -7.75 -25.57 -10.49
CA GLY A 136 -7.03 -25.09 -11.67
C GLY A 136 -6.37 -23.70 -11.50
N PRO A 137 -5.47 -23.53 -10.51
CA PRO A 137 -4.71 -22.29 -10.40
C PRO A 137 -3.85 -22.07 -11.66
N THR A 138 -3.87 -20.85 -12.20
CA THR A 138 -3.03 -20.47 -13.34
C THR A 138 -1.95 -19.51 -12.88
N GLN A 139 -0.79 -19.59 -13.52
CA GLN A 139 0.36 -18.75 -13.19
C GLN A 139 0.74 -17.91 -14.39
N HIS A 140 1.03 -16.64 -14.12
CA HIS A 140 1.48 -15.68 -15.12
C HIS A 140 2.78 -15.04 -14.63
N SER A 141 3.77 -14.98 -15.51
CA SER A 141 5.03 -14.29 -15.21
C SER A 141 4.90 -12.83 -15.58
N CYS A 142 5.24 -11.95 -14.64
CA CYS A 142 5.30 -10.50 -14.81
C CYS A 142 6.74 -10.02 -14.61
N GLN A 143 7.32 -9.41 -15.63
CA GLN A 143 8.69 -8.89 -15.62
C GLN A 143 8.66 -7.40 -15.28
N LEU A 144 9.50 -6.96 -14.35
CA LEU A 144 9.57 -5.55 -13.98
C LEU A 144 10.11 -4.73 -15.16
N THR A 145 9.40 -3.68 -15.53
CA THR A 145 9.80 -2.78 -16.63
C THR A 145 10.13 -1.38 -16.14
N ASP A 146 9.46 -0.90 -15.10
CA ASP A 146 9.74 0.39 -14.48
C ASP A 146 9.40 0.38 -12.98
N SER A 147 10.08 1.24 -12.20
CA SER A 147 9.82 1.42 -10.78
C SER A 147 10.19 2.82 -10.33
N TYR A 148 9.35 3.46 -9.52
CA TYR A 148 9.66 4.73 -8.87
C TYR A 148 9.15 4.79 -7.42
N TYR A 149 9.82 5.61 -6.61
CA TYR A 149 9.62 5.72 -5.17
C TYR A 149 9.29 7.17 -4.81
N ASN A 150 8.33 7.37 -3.90
CA ASN A 150 7.95 8.70 -3.41
C ASN A 150 8.40 8.96 -1.97
#